data_AF-A0A965HYQ8-F1
#
_entry.id   AF-A0A965HYQ8-F1
#
_cell.length_a   1.000
_cell.length_b   1.000
_cell.length_c   1.000
_cell.angle_alpha   90.00
_cell.angle_beta   90.00
_cell.angle_gamma   90.00
#
_symmetry.space_group_name_H-M   'P 1'
#
loop_
_entity.id
_entity.type
_entity.pdbx_description
1 polymer ?
#
loop_
_entity_poly.entity_id
_entity_poly.type
_entity_poly.pdbx_seq_one_letter_code
_entity_poly.pdbx_strand_id
1 'polypeptide(L)' 'MTQLSKNQKKLKASARDLATNVFLPTAAETDRTEAYPWDNIAALRDAGFMGMTIPEAYGGRGLSYMDTVLVIEEMARACS' A
#
# COMPACT_ATOMS: atom_id res chain seq x y z
N MET A 1 -21.04 -2.66 -12.03
CA MET A 1 -19.69 -2.85 -11.46
C MET A 1 -18.84 -1.67 -11.89
N THR A 2 -18.34 -0.89 -10.94
CA THR A 2 -17.62 0.37 -11.18
C THR A 2 -16.26 0.11 -11.79
N GLN A 3 -16.05 0.59 -13.01
CA GLN A 3 -14.80 0.44 -13.74
C GLN A 3 -13.72 1.36 -13.15
N LEU A 4 -12.52 0.83 -12.87
CA LEU A 4 -11.40 1.65 -12.38
C LEU A 4 -10.93 2.63 -13.45
N SER A 5 -10.64 3.86 -13.03
CA SER A 5 -9.99 4.85 -13.89
C SER A 5 -8.59 4.40 -14.30
N LYS A 6 -8.02 5.01 -15.35
CA LYS A 6 -6.63 4.73 -15.76
C LYS A 6 -5.64 5.00 -14.61
N ASN A 7 -5.86 6.06 -13.82
CA ASN A 7 -5.01 6.41 -12.69
C ASN A 7 -5.14 5.39 -11.55
N GLN A 8 -6.36 4.94 -11.26
CA GLN A 8 -6.61 3.88 -10.27
C GLN A 8 -5.96 2.56 -10.66
N LYS A 9 -5.99 2.19 -11.94
CA LYS A 9 -5.29 1.00 -12.43
C LYS A 9 -3.78 1.10 -12.24
N LYS A 10 -3.19 2.27 -12.53
CA LYS A 10 -1.76 2.52 -12.31
C LYS A 10 -1.40 2.48 -10.82
N LEU A 11 -2.22 3.10 -9.97
CA LEU A 11 -2.05 3.08 -8.52
C LEU A 11 -2.10 1.65 -7.97
N LYS A 12 -3.11 0.87 -8.37
CA LYS A 12 -3.25 -0.54 -8.00
C LYS A 12 -2.06 -1.38 -8.47
N ALA A 13 -1.56 -1.17 -9.69
CA ALA A 13 -0.38 -1.86 -10.20
C ALA A 13 0.88 -1.52 -9.37
N SER A 14 1.10 -0.24 -9.06
CA SER A 14 2.23 0.18 -8.23
C SER A 14 2.16 -0.40 -6.82
N ALA A 15 0.96 -0.46 -6.22
CA ALA A 15 0.76 -1.10 -4.92
C ALA A 15 1.03 -2.61 -4.98
N ARG A 16 0.57 -3.28 -6.04
CA ARG A 16 0.85 -4.71 -6.28
C ARG A 16 2.33 -5.01 -6.41
N ASP A 17 3.08 -4.16 -7.11
CA ASP A 17 4.51 -4.36 -7.30
C ASP A 17 5.26 -4.28 -5.97
N LEU A 18 4.92 -3.30 -5.12
CA LEU A 18 5.48 -3.20 -3.78
C LEU A 18 5.08 -4.42 -2.91
N ALA A 19 3.79 -4.77 -2.92
CA ALA A 19 3.27 -5.88 -2.14
C ALA A 19 3.96 -7.21 -2.53
N THR A 20 4.11 -7.47 -3.84
CA THR A 20 4.68 -8.73 -4.35
C THR A 20 6.18 -8.82 -4.12
N ASN A 21 6.92 -7.73 -4.35
CA ASN A 21 8.38 -7.78 -4.35
C ASN A 21 9.00 -7.49 -2.98
N VAL A 22 8.28 -6.80 -2.08
CA VAL A 22 8.79 -6.38 -0.77
C VAL A 22 8.04 -7.04 0.38
N PHE A 23 6.70 -7.04 0.36
CA PHE A 23 5.91 -7.51 1.49
C PHE A 23 5.81 -9.04 1.53
N LEU A 24 5.44 -9.65 0.40
CA LEU A 24 5.20 -11.08 0.29
C LEU A 24 6.40 -11.95 0.77
N PRO A 25 7.68 -11.63 0.43
CA PRO A 25 8.81 -12.42 0.90
C PRO A 25 9.00 -12.39 2.42
N THR A 26 8.51 -11.35 3.10
CA THR A 26 8.70 -11.12 4.55
C THR A 26 7.52 -11.59 5.40
N ALA A 27 6.39 -11.96 4.77
CA ALA A 27 5.14 -12.24 5.46
C ALA A 27 5.26 -13.42 6.45
N ALA A 28 5.84 -14.54 6.03
CA ALA A 28 6.01 -15.72 6.88
C ALA A 28 6.94 -15.47 8.08
N GLU A 29 7.98 -14.66 7.90
CA GLU A 29 8.89 -14.29 8.98
C GLU A 29 8.24 -13.32 9.97
N THR A 30 7.42 -12.40 9.46
CA THR A 30 6.63 -11.47 10.28
C THR A 30 5.66 -12.24 11.18
N ASP A 31 4.93 -13.20 10.62
CA ASP A 31 4.05 -14.11 11.38
C ASP A 31 4.83 -14.90 12.43
N ARG A 32 5.92 -15.55 12.04
CA ARG A 32 6.75 -16.39 12.93
C ARG A 32 7.34 -15.62 14.12
N THR A 33 7.71 -14.36 13.91
CA THR A 33 8.42 -13.55 14.92
C THR A 33 7.51 -12.65 15.73
N GLU A 34 6.29 -12.40 15.24
CA GLU A 34 5.35 -11.40 15.79
C GLU A 34 5.95 -9.99 15.91
N ALA A 35 7.07 -9.75 15.22
CA ALA A 35 7.79 -8.49 15.27
C ALA A 35 7.13 -7.50 14.31
N TYR A 36 7.08 -6.23 14.73
CA TYR A 36 6.57 -5.17 13.86
C TYR A 36 7.53 -4.94 12.68
N PRO A 37 7.06 -5.04 11.41
CA PRO A 37 7.94 -5.07 10.25
C PRO A 37 8.34 -3.64 9.82
N TRP A 38 9.25 -3.01 10.58
CA TRP A 38 9.67 -1.62 10.37
C TRP A 38 10.20 -1.34 8.95
N ASP A 39 10.89 -2.31 8.34
CA ASP A 39 11.41 -2.18 6.98
C ASP A 39 10.28 -2.07 5.95
N ASN A 40 9.21 -2.84 6.12
CA ASN A 40 8.01 -2.76 5.29
C ASN A 40 7.31 -1.40 5.46
N ILE A 41 7.25 -0.88 6.69
CA ILE A 41 6.69 0.45 6.96
C ILE A 41 7.50 1.55 6.27
N ALA A 42 8.82 1.47 6.31
CA ALA A 42 9.69 2.40 5.58
C ALA A 42 9.43 2.34 4.07
N ALA A 43 9.27 1.13 3.51
CA ALA A 43 8.94 0.95 2.10
C ALA A 43 7.56 1.53 1.72
N LEU A 44 6.54 1.37 2.56
CA LEU A 44 5.21 1.99 2.38
C LEU A 44 5.28 3.52 2.39
N ARG A 45 6.06 4.09 3.32
CA ARG A 45 6.30 5.53 3.39
C ARG A 45 6.95 6.03 2.11
N ASP A 46 8.04 5.38 1.69
CA ASP A 46 8.84 5.82 0.54
C ASP A 46 8.08 5.67 -0.79
N ALA A 47 7.18 4.69 -0.88
CA ALA A 47 6.25 4.53 -1.99
C ALA A 47 5.08 5.54 -1.98
N GLY A 48 4.95 6.34 -0.93
CA GLY A 48 3.87 7.33 -0.77
C GLY A 48 2.49 6.71 -0.53
N PHE A 49 2.43 5.54 0.10
CA PHE A 49 1.19 4.85 0.45
C PHE A 49 0.72 5.13 1.89
N MET A 50 1.46 5.95 2.64
CA MET A 50 1.04 6.46 3.95
C MET A 50 0.40 7.85 3.80
N GLY A 51 -0.60 8.17 4.62
CA GLY A 51 -1.24 9.49 4.63
C GLY A 51 -1.96 9.87 3.32
N MET A 52 -2.38 8.88 2.53
CA MET A 52 -2.90 9.10 1.17
C MET A 52 -4.09 10.06 1.09
N THR A 53 -4.99 10.05 2.07
CA THR A 53 -6.20 10.91 2.11
C THR A 53 -5.97 12.27 2.74
N ILE A 54 -4.79 12.49 3.35
CA ILE A 54 -4.46 13.77 3.97
C ILE A 54 -4.34 14.82 2.84
N PRO A 55 -4.92 16.03 3.01
CA PRO A 55 -4.75 17.11 2.03
C PRO A 55 -3.28 17.45 1.79
N GLU A 56 -2.95 17.85 0.56
CA GLU A 56 -1.58 18.24 0.16
C GLU A 56 -1.02 19.37 1.04
N ALA A 57 -1.87 20.30 1.51
CA ALA A 57 -1.50 21.38 2.42
C ALA A 57 -0.90 20.90 3.76
N TYR A 58 -1.13 19.64 4.12
CA TYR A 58 -0.58 19.00 5.32
C TYR A 58 0.45 17.90 4.99
N GLY A 59 0.97 17.87 3.76
CA GLY A 59 1.98 16.90 3.32
C GLY A 59 1.44 15.55 2.87
N GLY A 60 0.12 15.42 2.70
CA GLY A 60 -0.51 14.21 2.14
C GLY A 60 -0.64 14.26 0.62
N ARG A 61 -1.45 13.35 0.06
CA ARG A 61 -1.67 13.21 -1.39
C ARG A 61 -3.07 13.57 -1.88
N GLY A 62 -3.99 13.92 -0.97
CA GLY A 62 -5.37 14.28 -1.30
C GLY A 62 -6.13 13.21 -2.09
N LEU A 63 -5.75 11.93 -1.98
CA LEU A 63 -6.38 10.83 -2.72
C LEU A 63 -7.71 10.44 -2.09
N SER A 64 -8.57 9.78 -2.88
CA SER A 64 -9.87 9.34 -2.41
C SER A 64 -9.79 8.08 -1.53
N TYR A 65 -10.84 7.81 -0.76
CA TYR A 65 -10.94 6.55 -0.03
C TYR A 65 -10.96 5.32 -0.96
N MET A 66 -11.52 5.44 -2.17
CA MET A 66 -11.45 4.35 -3.14
C MET A 66 -10.00 4.06 -3.52
N ASP A 67 -9.19 5.09 -3.73
CA ASP A 67 -7.76 4.92 -4.03
C ASP A 67 -7.04 4.22 -2.87
N THR A 68 -7.35 4.56 -1.61
CA THR A 68 -6.79 3.86 -0.45
C THR A 68 -7.20 2.40 -0.39
N VAL A 69 -8.47 2.08 -0.67
CA VAL A 69 -8.96 0.70 -0.66
C VAL A 69 -8.22 -0.14 -1.70
N LEU A 70 -7.91 0.41 -2.87
CA LEU A 70 -7.13 -0.29 -3.89
C LEU A 70 -5.71 -0.63 -3.42
N VAL A 71 -5.07 0.28 -2.68
CA VAL A 71 -3.73 0.05 -2.12
C VAL A 71 -3.81 -0.97 -0.97
N ILE A 72 -4.76 -0.82 -0.05
CA ILE A 72 -4.99 -1.74 1.07
C ILE A 72 -5.23 -3.17 0.55
N GLU A 73 -6.07 -3.33 -0.47
CA GLU A 73 -6.38 -4.65 -1.06
C GLU A 73 -5.10 -5.35 -1.53
N GLU A 74 -4.17 -4.63 -2.16
CA GLU A 74 -2.93 -5.23 -2.66
C GLU A 74 -1.93 -5.53 -1.53
N MET A 75 -1.83 -4.68 -0.51
CA MET A 75 -0.97 -4.97 0.66
C MET A 75 -1.47 -6.19 1.44
N ALA A 76 -2.78 -6.27 1.71
CA ALA A 76 -3.40 -7.36 2.44
C ALA A 76 -3.33 -8.71 1.70
N ARG A 77 -3.22 -8.69 0.36
CA ARG A 77 -2.96 -9.91 -0.42
C ARG A 77 -1.57 -10.51 -0.20
N ALA A 78 -0.61 -9.68 0.22
CA ALA A 78 0.78 -10.09 0.40
C ALA A 78 1.12 -10.42 1.86
N CYS A 79 0.68 -9.59 2.80
CA CYS A 79 0.95 -9.76 4.23
C CYS A 79 -0.23 -9.18 5.03
N SER A 80 -0.85 -10.00 5.88
CA SER A 80 -2.02 -9.64 6.71
C SER A 80 -1.80 -9.99 8.17
#